data_AF-A0A5S4GJK7-F1
#
_entry.id   AF-A0A5S4GJK7-F1
#
_cell.length_a   1.000
_cell.length_b   1.000
_cell.length_c   1.000
_cell.angle_alpha   90.00
_cell.angle_beta   90.00
_cell.angle_gamma   90.00
#
_symmetry.space_group_name_H-M   'P 1'
#
loop_
_entity.id
_entity.type
_entity.pdbx_description
1 polymer ?
#
loop_
_entity_poly.entity_id
_entity_poly.type
_entity_poly.pdbx_seq_one_letter_code
_entity_poly.pdbx_strand_id
1 'polypeptide(L)'
;MFRGDRRRGALRVLGGAAVLAALPAVLSVQTAMAAPCYGDCQPGVVRSAGVLKYDAPVGVADQITVSAGGGFLTVTDPAATLTVGAGCTLVTPHEARCSSANVGSMVIRGLDGDDVITNSTGLAARLMGGNGADRLAGGSGGDTLIGGFGGDLLQGGGGPDTAVYSEVSNRLGVRADLDGVTGDDGSSEDGPAGARDTVAADVENLEGTRANDVLIGNAGANVIDGSGGHDQVQGLGGDDRLTGEGGGSLDGGAGTDHCTSDLRLVPGQADAFAGCETTAVLTP
;
A
#
# COMPACT_ATOMS: atom_id res chain seq x y z
N MET A 1 -31.84 -43.64 67.15
CA MET A 1 -32.98 -43.57 68.09
C MET A 1 -33.75 -42.29 67.79
N PHE A 2 -34.99 -42.45 67.32
CA PHE A 2 -36.13 -41.52 67.35
C PHE A 2 -36.00 -40.01 66.98
N ARG A 3 -36.75 -39.68 65.92
CA ARG A 3 -37.77 -38.60 65.79
C ARG A 3 -37.35 -37.13 65.67
N GLY A 4 -37.93 -36.51 64.64
CA GLY A 4 -38.27 -35.08 64.58
C GLY A 4 -38.94 -34.72 63.25
N ASP A 5 -40.26 -34.86 63.20
CA ASP A 5 -41.12 -34.75 62.02
C ASP A 5 -41.75 -33.34 61.91
N ARG A 6 -42.06 -32.94 60.66
CA ARG A 6 -42.98 -31.88 60.18
C ARG A 6 -42.55 -30.40 60.27
N ARG A 7 -42.59 -29.71 59.11
CA ARG A 7 -43.80 -29.00 58.64
C ARG A 7 -43.70 -28.57 57.18
N ARG A 8 -44.90 -28.44 56.60
CA ARG A 8 -45.26 -28.25 55.19
C ARG A 8 -44.99 -26.82 54.71
N GLY A 9 -44.63 -26.69 53.43
CA GLY A 9 -44.78 -25.46 52.65
C GLY A 9 -44.92 -25.84 51.18
N ALA A 10 -46.14 -25.79 50.65
CA ALA A 10 -46.41 -26.02 49.24
C ALA A 10 -46.10 -24.74 48.45
N LEU A 11 -45.42 -24.86 47.31
CA LEU A 11 -45.57 -23.90 46.23
C LEU A 11 -45.44 -24.61 44.88
N ARG A 12 -46.58 -24.70 44.19
CA ARG A 12 -46.64 -25.06 42.77
C ARG A 12 -46.03 -23.91 41.98
N VAL A 13 -45.06 -24.20 41.11
CA VAL A 13 -44.71 -23.32 40.00
C VAL A 13 -45.01 -24.09 38.70
N LEU A 14 -46.09 -23.67 38.06
CA LEU A 14 -46.36 -23.86 36.64
C LEU A 14 -45.70 -22.71 35.89
N GLY A 15 -45.13 -22.99 34.73
CA GLY A 15 -44.50 -22.01 33.84
C GLY A 15 -43.09 -22.47 33.52
N GLY A 16 -42.71 -22.77 32.29
CA GLY A 16 -43.25 -22.41 31.00
C GLY A 16 -42.03 -22.49 30.11
N ALA A 17 -42.04 -23.35 29.09
CA ALA A 17 -40.91 -23.49 28.19
C ALA A 17 -40.70 -22.15 27.47
N ALA A 18 -39.68 -21.40 27.89
CA ALA A 18 -39.21 -20.25 27.16
C ALA A 18 -38.51 -20.78 25.89
N VAL A 19 -39.27 -20.83 24.80
CA VAL A 19 -38.69 -20.94 23.46
C VAL A 19 -37.95 -19.62 23.23
N LEU A 20 -36.63 -19.65 23.41
CA LEU A 20 -35.75 -18.57 22.97
C LEU A 20 -35.81 -18.58 21.43
N ALA A 21 -36.66 -17.75 20.86
CA ALA A 21 -36.64 -17.48 19.42
C ALA A 21 -35.34 -16.71 19.14
N ALA A 22 -34.34 -17.41 18.60
CA ALA A 22 -33.17 -16.77 18.03
C ALA A 22 -33.65 -15.94 16.83
N LEU A 23 -33.64 -14.61 16.99
CA LEU A 23 -33.75 -13.68 15.87
C LEU A 23 -32.57 -13.96 14.93
N PRO A 24 -32.78 -14.18 13.62
CA PRO A 24 -31.66 -14.24 12.70
C PRO A 24 -31.00 -12.86 12.73
N ALA A 25 -29.76 -12.80 13.19
CA ALA A 25 -28.92 -11.65 12.93
C ALA A 25 -28.82 -11.55 11.42
N VAL A 26 -29.50 -10.55 10.85
CA VAL A 26 -29.27 -10.15 9.47
C VAL A 26 -27.85 -9.61 9.49
N LEU A 27 -26.90 -10.47 9.17
CA LEU A 27 -25.54 -10.06 8.85
C LEU A 27 -25.69 -9.26 7.55
N SER A 28 -25.92 -7.95 7.69
CA SER A 28 -25.74 -7.03 6.60
C SER A 28 -24.28 -7.16 6.21
N VAL A 29 -24.04 -7.94 5.15
CA VAL A 29 -22.80 -7.87 4.40
C VAL A 29 -22.70 -6.41 3.99
N GLN A 30 -21.95 -5.62 4.74
CA GLN A 30 -21.38 -4.42 4.18
C GLN A 30 -20.53 -4.95 3.05
N THR A 31 -21.04 -4.82 1.82
CA THR A 31 -20.19 -4.82 0.64
C THR A 31 -19.03 -3.93 1.00
N ALA A 32 -17.81 -4.49 1.06
CA ALA A 32 -16.61 -3.68 1.06
C ALA A 32 -16.80 -2.68 -0.08
N MET A 33 -16.99 -1.42 0.29
CA MET A 33 -17.06 -0.35 -0.68
C MET A 33 -15.61 -0.24 -1.14
N ALA A 34 -15.26 -0.88 -2.25
CA ALA A 34 -14.00 -0.63 -2.95
C ALA A 34 -13.83 0.89 -2.96
N ALA A 35 -12.74 1.39 -2.38
CA ALA A 35 -12.48 2.81 -2.39
C ALA A 35 -12.48 3.27 -3.86
N PRO A 36 -13.36 4.21 -4.23
CA PRO A 36 -13.66 4.48 -5.62
C PRO A 36 -12.47 5.17 -6.25
N CYS A 37 -12.00 4.69 -7.39
CA CYS A 37 -11.36 5.59 -8.34
C CYS A 37 -12.42 6.62 -8.79
N TYR A 38 -12.42 7.77 -8.12
CA TYR A 38 -13.39 8.85 -8.30
C TYR A 38 -13.27 9.43 -9.73
N GLY A 39 -14.28 9.20 -10.57
CA GLY A 39 -14.63 10.02 -11.74
C GLY A 39 -13.69 10.10 -12.95
N ASP A 40 -12.39 9.85 -12.77
CA ASP A 40 -11.35 10.22 -13.75
C ASP A 40 -10.56 9.01 -14.32
N CYS A 41 -10.85 7.78 -13.86
CA CYS A 41 -10.32 6.58 -14.49
C CYS A 41 -11.12 6.30 -15.75
N GLN A 42 -10.49 6.54 -16.90
CA GLN A 42 -11.02 6.20 -18.21
C GLN A 42 -10.15 5.04 -18.70
N PRO A 43 -10.65 3.78 -18.67
CA PRO A 43 -9.86 2.62 -19.04
C PRO A 43 -9.23 2.81 -20.42
N GLY A 44 -7.94 2.49 -20.52
CA GLY A 44 -7.18 2.65 -21.75
C GLY A 44 -5.85 3.35 -21.58
N VAL A 45 -5.13 3.38 -22.70
CA VAL A 45 -3.73 3.82 -22.79
C VAL A 45 -3.67 5.20 -23.43
N VAL A 46 -3.06 6.15 -22.74
CA VAL A 46 -2.90 7.52 -23.24
C VAL A 46 -1.49 8.05 -22.98
N ARG A 47 -1.01 8.91 -23.87
CA ARG A 47 0.20 9.70 -23.65
C ARG A 47 -0.20 11.17 -23.46
N SER A 48 0.16 11.75 -22.32
CA SER A 48 -0.13 13.14 -22.01
C SER A 48 1.05 13.78 -21.27
N ALA A 49 1.48 14.97 -21.72
CA ALA A 49 2.52 15.76 -21.07
C ALA A 49 3.84 15.01 -20.72
N GLY A 50 4.23 14.03 -21.53
CA GLY A 50 5.45 13.24 -21.30
C GLY A 50 5.28 12.06 -20.33
N VAL A 51 4.03 11.72 -20.00
CA VAL A 51 3.68 10.56 -19.18
C VAL A 51 2.93 9.55 -20.04
N LEU A 52 3.32 8.27 -19.95
CA LEU A 52 2.48 7.16 -20.39
C LEU A 52 1.52 6.81 -19.25
N LYS A 53 0.23 6.76 -19.54
CA LYS A 53 -0.77 6.37 -18.56
C LYS A 53 -1.58 5.18 -19.07
N TYR A 54 -1.78 4.18 -18.20
CA TYR A 54 -2.74 3.11 -18.41
C TYR A 54 -3.61 2.94 -17.16
N ASP A 55 -4.92 3.03 -17.36
CA ASP A 55 -5.92 2.62 -16.38
C ASP A 55 -6.54 1.31 -16.90
N ALA A 56 -6.45 0.24 -16.11
CA ALA A 56 -7.04 -1.03 -16.45
C ALA A 56 -8.57 -1.00 -16.26
N PRO A 57 -9.34 -1.90 -16.90
CA PRO A 57 -10.78 -1.96 -16.73
C PRO A 57 -11.17 -2.67 -15.43
N VAL A 58 -12.17 -2.13 -14.74
CA VAL A 58 -12.64 -2.71 -13.47
C VAL A 58 -13.20 -4.14 -13.60
N GLY A 59 -13.01 -4.94 -12.56
CA GLY A 59 -13.59 -6.28 -12.38
C GLY A 59 -12.84 -7.40 -13.08
N VAL A 60 -11.57 -7.19 -13.45
CA VAL A 60 -10.73 -8.15 -14.16
C VAL A 60 -9.39 -8.23 -13.44
N ALA A 61 -8.86 -9.45 -13.26
CA ALA A 61 -7.47 -9.62 -12.85
C ALA A 61 -6.56 -9.42 -14.08
N ASP A 62 -5.86 -8.30 -14.12
CA ASP A 62 -5.13 -7.82 -15.27
C ASP A 62 -3.67 -8.31 -15.30
N GLN A 63 -3.15 -8.48 -16.53
CA GLN A 63 -1.76 -8.91 -16.75
C GLN A 63 -1.04 -7.87 -17.59
N ILE A 64 -0.68 -6.78 -16.91
CA ILE A 64 -0.16 -5.56 -17.51
C ILE A 64 1.35 -5.67 -17.67
N THR A 65 1.84 -5.51 -18.89
CA THR A 65 3.28 -5.37 -19.15
C THR A 65 3.56 -4.13 -19.97
N VAL A 66 4.53 -3.33 -19.54
CA VAL A 66 5.06 -2.21 -20.32
C VAL A 66 6.50 -2.48 -20.70
N SER A 67 6.81 -2.41 -22.00
CA SER A 67 8.16 -2.64 -22.52
C SER A 67 8.60 -1.52 -23.47
N ALA A 68 9.91 -1.28 -23.56
CA ALA A 68 10.48 -0.26 -24.42
C ALA A 68 11.32 -0.90 -25.53
N GLY A 69 11.11 -0.49 -26.78
CA GLY A 69 11.87 -1.00 -27.91
C GLY A 69 11.48 -0.37 -29.24
N GLY A 70 12.44 -0.25 -30.16
CA GLY A 70 12.18 0.25 -31.52
C GLY A 70 11.59 1.67 -31.61
N GLY A 71 11.80 2.52 -30.59
CA GLY A 71 11.23 3.88 -30.51
C GLY A 71 9.80 3.94 -29.97
N PHE A 72 9.30 2.83 -29.42
CA PHE A 72 7.97 2.73 -28.84
C PHE A 72 8.02 2.22 -27.39
N LEU A 73 7.02 2.63 -26.62
CA LEU A 73 6.54 1.94 -25.44
C LEU A 73 5.38 1.05 -25.88
N THR A 74 5.41 -0.22 -25.49
CA THR A 74 4.36 -1.20 -25.78
C THR A 74 3.70 -1.58 -24.48
N VAL A 75 2.39 -1.38 -24.38
CA VAL A 75 1.54 -1.82 -23.27
C VAL A 75 0.77 -3.03 -23.74
N THR A 76 0.86 -4.14 -23.01
CA THR A 76 0.05 -5.33 -23.24
C THR A 76 -0.79 -5.65 -22.03
N ASP A 77 -2.03 -6.08 -22.29
CA ASP A 77 -2.92 -6.62 -21.29
C ASP A 77 -3.77 -7.73 -21.93
N PRO A 78 -3.40 -9.01 -21.78
CA PRO A 78 -4.14 -10.13 -22.33
C PRO A 78 -5.53 -10.33 -21.71
N ALA A 79 -5.77 -9.79 -20.51
CA ALA A 79 -7.03 -9.96 -19.78
C ALA A 79 -8.05 -8.88 -20.17
N ALA A 80 -7.58 -7.70 -20.57
CA ALA A 80 -8.42 -6.56 -20.95
C ALA A 80 -8.45 -6.27 -22.46
N THR A 81 -9.54 -5.67 -22.94
CA THR A 81 -9.53 -4.99 -24.25
C THR A 81 -9.07 -3.54 -24.06
N LEU A 82 -7.94 -3.19 -24.66
CA LEU A 82 -7.36 -1.86 -24.60
C LEU A 82 -8.13 -0.87 -25.48
N THR A 83 -8.30 0.34 -24.95
CA THR A 83 -8.60 1.53 -25.76
C THR A 83 -7.36 2.42 -25.79
N VAL A 84 -7.22 3.25 -26.82
CA VAL A 84 -6.07 4.17 -26.95
C VAL A 84 -6.54 5.60 -27.15
N GLY A 85 -5.86 6.53 -26.49
CA GLY A 85 -6.00 7.97 -26.71
C GLY A 85 -4.78 8.57 -27.39
N ALA A 86 -4.56 9.87 -27.15
CA ALA A 86 -3.54 10.64 -27.85
C ALA A 86 -2.14 10.03 -27.71
N GLY A 87 -1.39 9.99 -28.83
CA GLY A 87 0.00 9.55 -28.88
C GLY A 87 0.22 8.03 -28.87
N CYS A 88 -0.86 7.25 -28.89
CA CYS A 88 -0.84 5.80 -28.90
C CYS A 88 -1.67 5.23 -30.05
N THR A 89 -1.29 4.05 -30.52
CA THR A 89 -1.99 3.30 -31.56
C THR A 89 -2.27 1.90 -31.05
N LEU A 90 -3.51 1.44 -31.23
CA LEU A 90 -3.89 0.07 -30.93
C LEU A 90 -3.33 -0.86 -32.02
N VAL A 91 -2.52 -1.84 -31.62
CA VAL A 91 -1.91 -2.83 -32.52
C VAL A 91 -2.80 -4.07 -32.60
N THR A 92 -3.27 -4.53 -31.44
CA THR A 92 -4.29 -5.57 -31.29
C THR A 92 -5.25 -5.15 -30.18
N PRO A 93 -6.40 -5.83 -29.97
CA PRO A 93 -7.25 -5.55 -28.81
C PRO A 93 -6.53 -5.62 -27.45
N HIS A 94 -5.38 -6.28 -27.37
CA HIS A 94 -4.62 -6.51 -26.12
C HIS A 94 -3.23 -5.85 -26.15
N GLU A 95 -2.91 -5.04 -27.16
CA GLU A 95 -1.61 -4.40 -27.32
C GLU A 95 -1.76 -2.98 -27.87
N ALA A 96 -1.20 -1.99 -27.14
CA ALA A 96 -1.08 -0.61 -27.58
C ALA A 96 0.39 -0.22 -27.69
N ARG A 97 0.72 0.59 -28.71
CA ARG A 97 2.05 1.18 -28.87
C ARG A 97 1.98 2.69 -28.83
N CYS A 98 2.80 3.30 -28.02
CA CYS A 98 2.95 4.74 -27.89
C CYS A 98 4.37 5.13 -28.27
N SER A 99 4.58 6.27 -28.91
CA SER A 99 5.95 6.74 -29.16
C SER A 99 6.67 6.96 -27.83
N SER A 100 7.89 6.44 -27.69
CA SER A 100 8.72 6.66 -26.50
C SER A 100 9.37 8.05 -26.48
N ALA A 101 9.24 8.83 -27.57
CA ALA A 101 9.83 10.15 -27.66
C ALA A 101 9.29 11.07 -26.55
N ASN A 102 10.20 11.67 -25.78
CA ASN A 102 9.88 12.60 -24.69
C ASN A 102 8.89 12.03 -23.67
N VAL A 103 8.93 10.71 -23.41
CA VAL A 103 8.25 10.12 -22.25
C VAL A 103 9.27 10.00 -21.13
N GLY A 104 9.01 10.64 -20.00
CA GLY A 104 9.90 10.65 -18.84
C GLY A 104 9.43 9.76 -17.70
N SER A 105 8.14 9.44 -17.64
CA SER A 105 7.58 8.59 -16.59
C SER A 105 6.30 7.87 -17.03
N MET A 106 5.84 6.96 -16.18
CA MET A 106 4.63 6.17 -16.41
C MET A 106 3.73 6.13 -15.18
N VAL A 107 2.43 5.97 -15.40
CA VAL A 107 1.43 5.78 -14.34
C VAL A 107 0.52 4.63 -14.77
N ILE A 108 0.52 3.55 -14.00
CA ILE A 108 -0.23 2.34 -14.29
C ILE A 108 -1.13 2.01 -13.11
N ARG A 109 -2.41 1.72 -13.36
CA ARG A 109 -3.41 1.37 -12.35
C ARG A 109 -4.13 0.08 -12.72
N GLY A 110 -4.03 -0.94 -11.86
CA GLY A 110 -4.77 -2.21 -11.96
C GLY A 110 -6.23 -2.08 -11.49
N LEU A 111 -6.45 -1.31 -10.42
CA LEU A 111 -7.74 -0.99 -9.79
C LEU A 111 -8.30 -2.10 -8.89
N ASP A 112 -8.80 -3.20 -9.43
CA ASP A 112 -9.43 -4.26 -8.64
C ASP A 112 -9.22 -5.62 -9.28
N GLY A 113 -9.03 -6.64 -8.45
CA GLY A 113 -8.61 -7.96 -8.91
C GLY A 113 -7.19 -8.25 -8.44
N ASP A 114 -6.76 -9.50 -8.60
CA ASP A 114 -5.38 -9.89 -8.29
C ASP A 114 -4.51 -9.61 -9.53
N ASP A 115 -3.94 -8.41 -9.61
CA ASP A 115 -3.28 -7.90 -10.80
C ASP A 115 -1.79 -8.22 -10.84
N VAL A 116 -1.25 -8.31 -12.06
CA VAL A 116 0.18 -8.38 -12.30
C VAL A 116 0.59 -7.20 -13.15
N ILE A 117 1.41 -6.31 -12.59
CA ILE A 117 1.92 -5.12 -13.28
C ILE A 117 3.43 -5.20 -13.39
N THR A 118 3.93 -5.28 -14.63
CA THR A 118 5.37 -5.40 -14.91
C THR A 118 5.85 -4.22 -15.78
N ASN A 119 6.68 -3.36 -15.21
CA ASN A 119 7.46 -2.38 -15.95
C ASN A 119 8.81 -3.00 -16.35
N SER A 120 8.99 -3.25 -17.64
CA SER A 120 10.24 -3.76 -18.23
C SER A 120 11.05 -2.65 -18.91
N THR A 121 10.94 -1.42 -18.41
CA THR A 121 11.63 -0.24 -18.93
C THR A 121 12.61 0.33 -17.89
N GLY A 122 13.32 1.40 -18.25
CA GLY A 122 14.10 2.22 -17.31
C GLY A 122 13.45 3.58 -17.02
N LEU A 123 12.15 3.71 -17.28
CA LEU A 123 11.39 4.90 -16.90
C LEU A 123 10.95 4.77 -15.46
N ALA A 124 11.02 5.86 -14.70
CA ALA A 124 10.32 5.98 -13.43
C ALA A 124 8.82 5.76 -13.63
N ALA A 125 8.24 4.87 -12.85
CA ALA A 125 6.83 4.54 -12.91
C ALA A 125 6.18 4.67 -11.56
N ARG A 126 4.89 4.98 -11.59
CA ARG A 126 4.00 4.85 -10.46
C ARG A 126 3.06 3.72 -10.75
N LEU A 127 3.23 2.62 -10.02
CA LEU A 127 2.45 1.40 -10.17
C LEU A 127 1.48 1.30 -8.99
N MET A 128 0.19 1.19 -9.30
CA MET A 128 -0.88 1.06 -8.32
C MET A 128 -1.62 -0.24 -8.61
N GLY A 129 -1.56 -1.19 -7.68
CA GLY A 129 -2.29 -2.46 -7.75
C GLY A 129 -3.78 -2.20 -7.59
N GLY A 130 -4.23 -1.91 -6.36
CA GLY A 130 -5.60 -1.54 -6.07
C GLY A 130 -6.19 -2.42 -4.98
N ASN A 131 -7.32 -3.08 -5.25
CA ASN A 131 -7.85 -4.10 -4.33
C ASN A 131 -7.54 -5.48 -4.88
N GLY A 132 -6.99 -6.37 -4.06
CA GLY A 132 -6.64 -7.73 -4.47
C GLY A 132 -5.23 -8.06 -4.00
N ALA A 133 -4.78 -9.28 -4.25
CA ALA A 133 -3.40 -9.65 -4.01
C ALA A 133 -2.57 -9.37 -5.27
N ASP A 134 -1.96 -8.18 -5.32
CA ASP A 134 -1.29 -7.66 -6.50
C ASP A 134 0.20 -8.02 -6.54
N ARG A 135 0.77 -8.01 -7.75
CA ARG A 135 2.21 -8.19 -7.98
C ARG A 135 2.74 -7.06 -8.84
N LEU A 136 3.55 -6.20 -8.24
CA LEU A 136 4.13 -5.03 -8.90
C LEU A 136 5.64 -5.22 -9.10
N ALA A 137 6.12 -5.00 -10.32
CA ALA A 137 7.54 -4.98 -10.66
C ALA A 137 7.92 -3.64 -11.33
N GLY A 138 8.72 -2.84 -10.62
CA GLY A 138 9.08 -1.45 -10.95
C GLY A 138 10.02 -1.30 -12.14
N GLY A 139 11.01 -2.16 -12.30
CA GLY A 139 11.90 -2.13 -13.47
C GLY A 139 13.29 -1.61 -13.10
N SER A 140 13.84 -0.68 -13.89
CA SER A 140 15.17 -0.08 -13.60
C SER A 140 15.10 1.44 -13.37
N GLY A 141 13.89 1.98 -13.20
CA GLY A 141 13.62 3.40 -12.95
C GLY A 141 13.72 3.73 -11.46
N GLY A 142 13.29 4.93 -11.07
CA GLY A 142 12.94 5.18 -9.68
C GLY A 142 11.44 5.05 -9.56
N ASP A 143 10.97 3.93 -9.04
CA ASP A 143 9.57 3.52 -9.11
C ASP A 143 8.84 3.74 -7.78
N THR A 144 7.58 4.15 -7.86
CA THR A 144 6.65 4.24 -6.73
C THR A 144 5.69 3.07 -6.80
N LEU A 145 5.71 2.23 -5.78
CA LEU A 145 4.93 1.00 -5.69
C LEU A 145 3.84 1.16 -4.63
N ILE A 146 2.58 1.10 -5.05
CA ILE A 146 1.41 1.20 -4.18
C ILE A 146 0.61 -0.08 -4.39
N GLY A 147 0.74 -1.03 -3.47
CA GLY A 147 -0.02 -2.29 -3.52
C GLY A 147 -1.51 -2.02 -3.42
N GLY A 148 -1.93 -1.47 -2.29
CA GLY A 148 -3.32 -1.09 -2.04
C GLY A 148 -3.89 -1.92 -0.91
N PHE A 149 -5.00 -2.61 -1.13
CA PHE A 149 -5.59 -3.53 -0.17
C PHE A 149 -5.41 -4.98 -0.63
N GLY A 150 -4.95 -5.83 0.27
CA GLY A 150 -4.70 -7.25 -0.02
C GLY A 150 -3.22 -7.56 0.22
N GLY A 151 -2.82 -8.82 0.10
CA GLY A 151 -1.45 -9.23 0.36
C GLY A 151 -0.59 -9.07 -0.88
N ASP A 152 0.06 -7.91 -1.02
CA ASP A 152 0.73 -7.50 -2.25
C ASP A 152 2.21 -7.90 -2.28
N LEU A 153 2.77 -8.10 -3.48
CA LEU A 153 4.21 -8.20 -3.68
C LEU A 153 4.73 -6.96 -4.40
N LEU A 154 5.60 -6.20 -3.74
CA LEU A 154 6.19 -4.98 -4.24
C LEU A 154 7.68 -5.22 -4.56
N GLN A 155 8.02 -5.28 -5.84
CA GLN A 155 9.40 -5.46 -6.31
C GLN A 155 9.88 -4.18 -7.00
N GLY A 156 10.94 -3.57 -6.49
CA GLY A 156 11.50 -2.33 -7.06
C GLY A 156 12.22 -2.62 -8.37
N GLY A 157 13.22 -3.49 -8.28
CA GLY A 157 14.08 -3.88 -9.38
C GLY A 157 15.43 -3.18 -9.26
N GLY A 158 15.63 -2.07 -9.95
CA GLY A 158 16.85 -1.29 -9.76
C GLY A 158 16.59 0.19 -9.94
N GLY A 159 17.45 1.00 -9.34
CA GLY A 159 17.16 2.42 -9.16
C GLY A 159 16.63 2.64 -7.74
N PRO A 160 16.23 3.88 -7.38
CA PRO A 160 15.70 4.18 -6.06
C PRO A 160 14.18 3.99 -6.05
N ASP A 161 13.72 2.88 -5.48
CA ASP A 161 12.31 2.50 -5.46
C ASP A 161 11.67 2.81 -4.10
N THR A 162 10.38 3.13 -4.09
CA THR A 162 9.62 3.50 -2.87
C THR A 162 8.34 2.69 -2.76
N ALA A 163 8.17 1.95 -1.68
CA ALA A 163 6.86 1.39 -1.31
C ALA A 163 6.06 2.42 -0.51
N VAL A 164 4.82 2.68 -0.93
CA VAL A 164 3.99 3.77 -0.40
C VAL A 164 2.67 3.25 0.17
N TYR A 165 2.39 3.63 1.40
CA TYR A 165 1.16 3.29 2.12
C TYR A 165 0.20 4.47 2.33
N SER A 166 0.64 5.70 2.07
CA SER A 166 -0.09 6.95 2.37
C SER A 166 -1.36 7.17 1.53
N GLU A 167 -1.46 6.50 0.39
CA GLU A 167 -2.45 6.83 -0.64
C GLU A 167 -3.80 6.15 -0.46
N VAL A 168 -3.86 5.17 0.44
CA VAL A 168 -5.11 4.53 0.83
C VAL A 168 -5.69 5.33 2.00
N SER A 169 -6.74 6.11 1.71
CA SER A 169 -7.36 6.97 2.72
C SER A 169 -7.92 6.17 3.89
N ASN A 170 -7.62 6.61 5.12
CA ASN A 170 -8.03 5.97 6.38
C ASN A 170 -7.45 4.56 6.62
N ARG A 171 -6.36 4.20 5.93
CA ARG A 171 -5.60 2.98 6.23
C ARG A 171 -5.13 3.00 7.68
N LEU A 172 -5.13 1.83 8.31
CA LEU A 172 -4.52 1.63 9.62
C LEU A 172 -3.01 1.86 9.53
N GLY A 173 -2.39 2.20 10.68
CA GLY A 173 -0.94 2.27 10.76
C GLY A 173 -0.30 0.94 10.36
N VAL A 174 0.77 1.01 9.58
CA VAL A 174 1.47 -0.15 9.02
C VAL A 174 2.71 -0.49 9.83
N ARG A 175 3.12 -1.76 9.77
CA ARG A 175 4.50 -2.14 10.00
C ARG A 175 5.08 -2.53 8.65
N ALA A 176 6.11 -1.84 8.17
CA ALA A 176 6.78 -2.17 6.93
C ALA A 176 8.30 -2.12 7.14
N ASP A 177 9.00 -3.10 6.59
CA ASP A 177 10.46 -3.12 6.59
C ASP A 177 11.06 -3.57 5.26
N LEU A 178 12.32 -3.20 5.00
CA LEU A 178 13.00 -3.46 3.72
C LEU A 178 13.88 -4.72 3.77
N ASP A 179 13.40 -5.78 4.44
CA ASP A 179 14.18 -7.01 4.67
C ASP A 179 13.86 -8.14 3.66
N GLY A 180 12.78 -8.00 2.88
CA GLY A 180 12.36 -8.96 1.87
C GLY A 180 11.66 -10.22 2.41
N VAL A 181 11.28 -10.24 3.68
CA VAL A 181 10.49 -11.32 4.27
C VAL A 181 9.09 -11.32 3.67
N THR A 182 8.56 -12.52 3.45
CA THR A 182 7.28 -12.68 2.78
C THR A 182 6.12 -12.53 3.76
N GLY A 183 5.24 -11.57 3.47
CA GLY A 183 3.88 -11.51 4.01
C GLY A 183 3.75 -10.90 5.40
N ASP A 184 4.73 -10.11 5.83
CA ASP A 184 4.79 -9.47 7.14
C ASP A 184 4.74 -7.94 7.14
N ASP A 185 4.69 -7.32 5.95
CA ASP A 185 4.54 -5.88 5.78
C ASP A 185 3.08 -5.42 5.74
N GLY A 186 2.83 -4.13 5.90
CA GLY A 186 1.50 -3.54 5.89
C GLY A 186 0.75 -3.70 7.22
N SER A 187 -0.56 -3.88 7.15
CA SER A 187 -1.48 -3.90 8.29
C SER A 187 -2.40 -5.14 8.26
N SER A 188 -3.38 -5.19 9.16
CA SER A 188 -4.42 -6.22 9.11
C SER A 188 -5.41 -6.06 7.94
N GLU A 189 -5.40 -4.92 7.26
CA GLU A 189 -6.24 -4.66 6.09
C GLU A 189 -5.75 -5.42 4.85
N ASP A 190 -4.48 -5.87 4.87
CA ASP A 190 -3.81 -6.59 3.77
C ASP A 190 -3.96 -8.10 3.92
N GLY A 191 -4.26 -8.57 5.13
CA GLY A 191 -4.48 -9.97 5.41
C GLY A 191 -4.10 -10.39 6.82
N PRO A 192 -4.29 -11.69 7.15
CA PRO A 192 -3.70 -12.25 8.36
C PRO A 192 -2.17 -12.21 8.27
N ALA A 193 -1.49 -12.22 9.41
CA ALA A 193 -0.02 -12.29 9.45
C ALA A 193 0.51 -13.48 8.64
N GLY A 194 1.53 -13.26 7.81
CA GLY A 194 2.09 -14.22 6.86
C GLY A 194 1.38 -14.26 5.50
N ALA A 195 0.35 -13.42 5.31
CA ALA A 195 -0.34 -13.20 4.04
C ALA A 195 -0.65 -11.72 3.81
N ARG A 196 0.12 -10.82 4.46
CA ARG A 196 0.08 -9.39 4.18
C ARG A 196 1.04 -9.07 3.03
N ASP A 197 1.46 -7.82 2.94
CA ASP A 197 2.37 -7.38 1.90
C ASP A 197 3.76 -8.01 2.07
N THR A 198 4.49 -8.02 0.96
CA THR A 198 5.91 -8.35 0.86
C THR A 198 6.58 -7.20 0.13
N VAL A 199 7.36 -6.40 0.85
CA VAL A 199 8.26 -5.42 0.26
C VAL A 199 9.58 -6.13 -0.02
N ALA A 200 9.92 -6.30 -1.30
CA ALA A 200 11.13 -7.02 -1.67
C ALA A 200 12.39 -6.24 -1.25
N ALA A 201 13.47 -6.97 -0.99
CA ALA A 201 14.75 -6.40 -0.56
C ALA A 201 15.45 -5.51 -1.62
N ASP A 202 14.87 -5.37 -2.82
CA ASP A 202 15.29 -4.47 -3.88
C ASP A 202 14.49 -3.16 -3.90
N VAL A 203 13.79 -2.84 -2.82
CA VAL A 203 13.16 -1.54 -2.56
C VAL A 203 14.00 -0.78 -1.53
N GLU A 204 14.31 0.49 -1.80
CA GLU A 204 15.20 1.30 -0.95
C GLU A 204 14.48 2.29 -0.03
N ASN A 205 13.19 2.57 -0.25
CA ASN A 205 12.50 3.67 0.42
C ASN A 205 11.10 3.29 0.87
N LEU A 206 10.61 3.97 1.90
CA LEU A 206 9.28 3.76 2.48
C LEU A 206 8.55 5.08 2.68
N GLU A 207 7.25 5.08 2.40
CA GLU A 207 6.33 6.15 2.81
C GLU A 207 5.18 5.53 3.62
N GLY A 208 5.00 6.00 4.85
CA GLY A 208 3.99 5.55 5.81
C GLY A 208 2.57 6.00 5.47
N THR A 209 1.68 5.90 6.45
CA THR A 209 0.28 6.29 6.38
C THR A 209 0.06 7.66 7.04
N ARG A 210 -1.18 7.96 7.42
CA ARG A 210 -1.50 9.10 8.30
C ARG A 210 -1.77 8.68 9.75
N ALA A 211 -1.54 7.41 10.03
CA ALA A 211 -1.69 6.80 11.34
C ALA A 211 -0.31 6.41 11.86
N ASN A 212 -0.24 5.97 13.12
CA ASN A 212 1.05 5.65 13.73
C ASN A 212 1.66 4.40 13.08
N ASP A 213 2.80 4.57 12.42
CA ASP A 213 3.49 3.51 11.71
C ASP A 213 4.73 2.99 12.43
N VAL A 214 5.22 1.83 11.98
CA VAL A 214 6.55 1.30 12.27
C VAL A 214 7.23 1.06 10.93
N LEU A 215 8.22 1.89 10.59
CA LEU A 215 8.93 1.85 9.32
C LEU A 215 10.41 1.56 9.57
N ILE A 216 10.95 0.55 8.92
CA ILE A 216 12.34 0.11 9.14
C ILE A 216 13.04 -0.01 7.79
N GLY A 217 14.15 0.70 7.63
CA GLY A 217 15.03 0.65 6.48
C GLY A 217 15.83 -0.65 6.39
N ASN A 218 16.96 -0.59 5.68
CA ASN A 218 17.89 -1.69 5.54
C ASN A 218 19.34 -1.22 5.75
N ALA A 219 20.33 -1.94 5.23
CA ALA A 219 21.74 -1.58 5.39
C ALA A 219 22.25 -0.60 4.30
N GLY A 220 21.38 -0.17 3.40
CA GLY A 220 21.66 0.82 2.36
C GLY A 220 21.11 2.20 2.73
N ALA A 221 21.45 3.22 1.94
CA ALA A 221 20.90 4.55 2.16
C ALA A 221 19.40 4.60 1.83
N ASN A 222 18.56 4.87 2.83
CA ASN A 222 17.12 4.94 2.71
C ASN A 222 16.59 6.37 2.82
N VAL A 223 15.49 6.64 2.11
CA VAL A 223 14.61 7.78 2.33
C VAL A 223 13.32 7.23 2.92
N ILE A 224 13.00 7.62 4.15
CA ILE A 224 11.80 7.15 4.84
C ILE A 224 10.99 8.36 5.30
N ASP A 225 9.74 8.42 4.86
CA ASP A 225 8.77 9.43 5.25
C ASP A 225 7.65 8.78 6.08
N GLY A 226 7.60 9.08 7.37
CA GLY A 226 6.51 8.64 8.26
C GLY A 226 5.15 9.22 7.88
N SER A 227 5.12 10.28 7.06
CA SER A 227 3.89 11.01 6.75
C SER A 227 3.23 11.50 8.05
N GLY A 228 1.94 11.23 8.27
CA GLY A 228 1.24 11.72 9.44
C GLY A 228 1.15 10.66 10.53
N GLY A 229 1.11 11.08 11.80
CA GLY A 229 1.01 10.13 12.91
C GLY A 229 2.15 10.30 13.91
N HIS A 230 2.20 9.38 14.88
CA HIS A 230 3.32 9.25 15.81
C HIS A 230 4.10 7.99 15.48
N ASP A 231 5.11 8.13 14.63
CA ASP A 231 5.73 6.99 13.96
C ASP A 231 6.99 6.51 14.67
N GLN A 232 7.33 5.24 14.46
CA GLN A 232 8.63 4.69 14.81
C GLN A 232 9.39 4.41 13.53
N VAL A 233 10.40 5.23 13.23
CA VAL A 233 11.21 5.11 12.02
C VAL A 233 12.64 4.73 12.39
N GLN A 234 13.18 3.70 11.73
CA GLN A 234 14.57 3.25 11.89
C GLN A 234 15.26 3.18 10.52
N GLY A 235 16.38 3.88 10.33
CA GLY A 235 17.20 3.78 9.12
C GLY A 235 18.05 2.52 9.06
N LEU A 236 18.50 2.04 10.22
CA LEU A 236 19.44 0.93 10.42
C LEU A 236 20.88 1.24 10.00
N GLY A 237 21.25 1.13 8.73
CA GLY A 237 22.61 1.43 8.32
C GLY A 237 22.66 2.00 6.92
N GLY A 238 23.64 2.84 6.63
CA GLY A 238 23.61 3.65 5.41
C GLY A 238 23.54 5.13 5.77
N ASP A 239 23.53 6.00 4.77
CA ASP A 239 23.39 7.45 5.00
C ASP A 239 21.93 7.85 4.75
N ASP A 240 21.12 7.91 5.81
CA ASP A 240 19.67 7.94 5.72
C ASP A 240 19.06 9.34 5.74
N ARG A 241 17.86 9.45 5.18
CA ARG A 241 16.99 10.62 5.27
C ARG A 241 15.64 10.23 5.84
N LEU A 242 15.41 10.59 7.10
CA LEU A 242 14.20 10.22 7.85
C LEU A 242 13.35 11.47 8.09
N THR A 243 12.06 11.41 7.77
CA THR A 243 11.10 12.48 8.04
C THR A 243 9.88 11.94 8.79
N GLY A 244 9.35 12.72 9.74
CA GLY A 244 8.08 12.44 10.42
C GLY A 244 7.35 13.73 10.81
N GLU A 245 6.07 13.66 11.18
CA GLU A 245 5.23 14.82 11.54
C GLU A 245 5.10 15.06 13.06
N GLY A 246 5.99 14.48 13.88
CA GLY A 246 6.10 14.77 15.30
C GLY A 246 5.51 13.73 16.27
N GLY A 247 6.04 13.71 17.49
CA GLY A 247 5.57 12.90 18.60
C GLY A 247 5.90 11.41 18.52
N GLY A 248 6.61 10.99 17.48
CA GLY A 248 7.20 9.68 17.32
C GLY A 248 8.69 9.64 17.65
N SER A 249 9.42 8.73 16.98
CA SER A 249 10.86 8.57 17.08
C SER A 249 11.48 8.30 15.71
N LEU A 250 12.57 9.01 15.39
CA LEU A 250 13.40 8.75 14.22
C LEU A 250 14.80 8.31 14.71
N ASP A 251 15.20 7.10 14.37
CA ASP A 251 16.53 6.55 14.67
C ASP A 251 17.31 6.34 13.36
N GLY A 252 18.34 7.15 13.12
CA GLY A 252 19.21 7.02 11.94
C GLY A 252 19.96 5.69 11.90
N GLY A 253 20.35 5.16 13.06
CA GLY A 253 21.19 3.97 13.12
C GLY A 253 22.66 4.27 12.84
N ALA A 254 23.26 3.59 11.86
CA ALA A 254 24.68 3.63 11.57
C ALA A 254 24.98 4.26 10.21
N GLY A 255 25.58 5.43 10.21
CA GLY A 255 26.08 6.09 9.00
C GLY A 255 26.12 7.58 9.21
N THR A 256 25.81 8.36 8.17
CA THR A 256 25.60 9.81 8.28
C THR A 256 24.15 10.16 7.95
N ASP A 257 23.37 10.40 8.99
CA ASP A 257 21.93 10.45 8.92
C ASP A 257 21.37 11.87 9.09
N HIS A 258 20.30 12.12 8.35
CA HIS A 258 19.57 13.38 8.34
C HIS A 258 18.13 13.14 8.78
N CYS A 259 17.76 13.59 9.97
CA CYS A 259 16.42 13.38 10.53
C CYS A 259 15.63 14.69 10.64
N THR A 260 14.39 14.71 10.16
CA THR A 260 13.54 15.91 10.16
C THR A 260 12.19 15.62 10.81
N SER A 261 11.82 16.44 11.79
CA SER A 261 10.44 16.49 12.31
C SER A 261 9.73 17.70 11.70
N ASP A 262 8.76 17.48 10.82
CA ASP A 262 8.02 18.52 10.11
C ASP A 262 6.67 18.85 10.76
N LEU A 263 6.65 19.88 11.59
CA LEU A 263 5.46 20.32 12.33
C LEU A 263 4.69 21.43 11.60
N ARG A 264 4.98 21.70 10.32
CA ARG A 264 4.33 22.78 9.56
C ARG A 264 2.87 22.46 9.24
N LEU A 265 2.55 21.19 9.03
CA LEU A 265 1.19 20.73 8.75
C LEU A 265 0.44 20.33 10.03
N VAL A 266 1.14 19.69 10.97
CA VAL A 266 0.59 19.24 12.25
C VAL A 266 1.45 19.79 13.40
N PRO A 267 1.11 20.97 13.95
CA PRO A 267 1.87 21.53 15.07
C PRO A 267 1.77 20.63 16.30
N GLY A 268 2.91 20.16 16.81
CA GLY A 268 2.93 19.18 17.89
C GLY A 268 4.25 19.14 18.65
N GLN A 269 4.44 18.06 19.41
CA GLN A 269 5.75 17.73 19.96
C GLN A 269 6.63 17.23 18.81
N ALA A 270 7.89 17.66 18.74
CA ALA A 270 8.84 17.11 17.77
C ALA A 270 9.13 15.63 18.05
N ASP A 271 9.56 14.91 17.02
CA ASP A 271 10.02 13.52 17.14
C ASP A 271 11.26 13.43 18.05
N ALA A 272 11.40 12.30 18.72
CA ALA A 272 12.63 11.95 19.41
C ALA A 272 13.67 11.47 18.38
N PHE A 273 14.82 12.13 18.31
CA PHE A 273 15.92 11.73 17.42
C PHE A 273 16.93 10.84 18.15
N ALA A 274 17.35 9.76 17.49
CA ALA A 274 18.47 8.90 17.87
C ALA A 274 19.31 8.58 16.62
N GLY A 275 20.60 8.30 16.76
CA GLY A 275 21.44 7.94 15.60
C GLY A 275 21.57 9.01 14.50
N CYS A 276 21.06 10.23 14.68
CA CYS A 276 21.06 11.26 13.63
C CYS A 276 22.24 12.23 13.79
N GLU A 277 23.14 12.30 12.80
CA GLU A 277 24.24 13.28 12.75
C GLU A 277 23.73 14.71 12.58
N THR A 278 22.61 14.86 11.87
CA THR A 278 21.94 16.15 11.72
C THR A 278 20.44 16.01 11.94
N THR A 279 19.88 17.02 12.59
CA THR A 279 18.45 17.08 12.90
C THR A 279 17.85 18.41 12.50
N ALA A 280 16.60 18.39 12.05
CA ALA A 280 15.81 19.57 11.77
C ALA A 280 14.43 19.45 12.42
N VAL A 281 13.92 20.55 12.96
CA VAL A 281 12.52 20.67 13.36
C VAL A 281 11.93 21.83 12.58
N LEU A 282 11.01 21.54 11.66
CA LEU A 282 10.34 22.55 10.85
C LEU A 282 9.08 22.98 11.59
N THR A 283 8.92 24.29 11.78
CA THR A 283 7.75 24.86 12.47
C THR A 283 7.08 25.90 11.58
N PRO A 284 5.77 26.19 11.79
CA PRO A 284 5.03 27.20 11.01
C PRO A 284 5.63 28.61 11.01
#